data_AF-A0A7S2CW81-F1
#
_entry.id   AF-A0A7S2CW81-F1
#
_cell.length_a   1.000
_cell.length_b   1.000
_cell.length_c   1.000
_cell.angle_alpha   90.00
_cell.angle_beta   90.00
_cell.angle_gamma   90.00
#
_symmetry.space_group_name_H-M   'P 1'
#
loop_
_entity.id
_entity.type
_entity.pdbx_description
1 polymer ?
#
loop_
_entity_poly.entity_id
_entity_poly.type
_entity_poly.pdbx_seq_one_letter_code
_entity_poly.pdbx_strand_id
1 'polypeptide(L)'
;MNTSQRLCKMGCGRTCRPGLYKNSKPYDTCCGGCAKGQGHESNCGRCLEYSMWHGTSRAAAYDIQKNGWRPSTGGALGPGVYVTRSKAKAMNYTKGSGRDNGAILELRVKTGTTKRITGQGDSLRTTWAQAGYDSAYAPAGAVGQREEDCIKNPANIQIVKVHVL
;
A
#
# COMPACT_ATOMS: atom_id res chain seq x y z
N MET A 1 -15.18 4.11 -12.90
CA MET A 1 -16.20 3.04 -12.98
C MET A 1 -16.54 2.61 -11.56
N ASN A 2 -17.83 2.68 -11.22
CA ASN A 2 -18.36 2.53 -9.87
C ASN A 2 -18.29 1.05 -9.44
N THR A 3 -17.23 0.66 -8.72
CA THR A 3 -17.17 -0.68 -8.11
C THR A 3 -18.22 -0.74 -7.02
N SER A 4 -19.38 -1.33 -7.32
CA SER A 4 -20.44 -1.57 -6.34
C SER A 4 -19.84 -2.24 -5.10
N GLN A 5 -19.74 -1.46 -4.02
CA GLN A 5 -19.16 -1.93 -2.77
C GLN A 5 -20.12 -2.94 -2.15
N ARG A 6 -19.70 -4.21 -2.05
CA ARG A 6 -20.51 -5.25 -1.40
C ARG A 6 -20.70 -4.89 0.08
N LEU A 7 -21.93 -4.98 0.56
CA LEU A 7 -22.28 -4.72 1.95
C LEU A 7 -22.12 -5.99 2.80
N CYS A 8 -21.78 -5.78 4.07
CA CYS A 8 -21.60 -6.84 5.04
C CYS A 8 -22.85 -7.70 5.19
N LYS A 9 -22.71 -9.03 5.06
CA LYS A 9 -23.81 -10.00 5.24
C LYS A 9 -24.45 -9.97 6.63
N MET A 10 -23.73 -9.44 7.62
CA MET A 10 -24.26 -9.28 8.98
C MET A 10 -25.25 -8.11 9.10
N GLY A 11 -25.53 -7.38 8.02
CA GLY A 11 -26.54 -6.31 8.01
C GLY A 11 -26.12 -5.03 8.75
N CYS A 12 -24.84 -4.84 9.07
CA CYS A 12 -24.36 -3.69 9.84
C CYS A 12 -24.25 -2.37 9.04
N GLY A 13 -24.71 -2.34 7.79
CA GLY A 13 -24.66 -1.18 6.90
C GLY A 13 -23.26 -0.80 6.38
N ARG A 14 -22.19 -1.49 6.80
CA ARG A 14 -20.82 -1.23 6.34
C ARG A 14 -20.43 -2.10 5.15
N THR A 15 -19.47 -1.60 4.38
CA THR A 15 -18.86 -2.32 3.26
C THR A 15 -18.06 -3.52 3.76
N CYS A 16 -18.06 -4.58 2.96
CA CYS A 16 -17.24 -5.75 3.19
C CYS A 16 -15.76 -5.35 3.23
N ARG A 17 -15.01 -6.07 4.07
CA ARG A 17 -13.56 -5.95 4.12
C ARG A 17 -13.00 -6.16 2.70
N PRO A 18 -12.11 -5.30 2.20
CA PRO A 18 -11.45 -5.57 0.93
C PRO A 18 -10.53 -6.80 1.04
N GLY A 19 -10.42 -7.57 -0.05
CA GLY A 19 -9.56 -8.74 -0.15
C GLY A 19 -10.32 -10.08 -0.13
N LEU A 20 -9.56 -11.16 0.06
CA LEU A 20 -10.04 -12.54 0.01
C LEU A 20 -9.76 -13.27 1.33
N TYR A 21 -10.63 -14.22 1.68
CA TYR A 21 -10.35 -15.26 2.66
C TYR A 21 -9.20 -16.17 2.17
N LYS A 22 -8.64 -16.99 3.07
CA LYS A 22 -7.59 -17.98 2.74
C LYS A 22 -7.99 -18.97 1.63
N ASN A 23 -9.29 -19.19 1.45
CA ASN A 23 -9.85 -20.04 0.40
C ASN A 23 -10.14 -19.27 -0.92
N SER A 24 -9.54 -18.09 -1.09
CA SER A 24 -9.69 -17.21 -2.27
C SER A 24 -11.11 -16.67 -2.51
N LYS A 25 -12.05 -16.87 -1.58
CA LYS A 25 -13.38 -16.24 -1.66
C LYS A 25 -13.32 -14.79 -1.19
N PRO A 26 -14.02 -13.86 -1.84
CA PRO A 26 -14.12 -12.48 -1.33
C PRO A 26 -14.73 -12.43 0.06
N TYR A 27 -14.28 -11.48 0.88
CA TYR A 27 -14.93 -11.22 2.17
C TYR A 27 -16.39 -10.82 1.96
N ASP A 28 -17.25 -11.40 2.78
CA ASP A 28 -18.68 -11.14 2.84
C ASP A 28 -19.07 -10.39 4.13
N THR A 29 -18.10 -10.01 4.97
CA THR A 29 -18.29 -9.26 6.22
C THR A 29 -17.36 -8.05 6.31
N CYS A 30 -17.70 -7.02 7.10
CA CYS A 30 -16.90 -5.78 7.19
C CYS A 30 -15.57 -5.94 7.93
N CYS A 31 -15.51 -6.86 8.90
CA CYS A 31 -14.36 -7.14 9.76
C CYS A 31 -14.60 -8.45 10.52
N GLY A 32 -13.55 -8.98 11.18
CA GLY A 32 -13.65 -10.19 11.98
C GLY A 32 -14.53 -10.03 13.21
N GLY A 33 -14.44 -8.88 13.90
CA GLY A 33 -15.32 -8.56 15.04
C GLY A 33 -16.82 -8.65 14.68
N CYS A 34 -17.21 -8.07 13.53
CA CYS A 34 -18.59 -8.06 13.06
C CYS A 34 -19.05 -9.46 12.67
N ALA A 35 -18.19 -10.24 12.00
CA ALA A 35 -18.47 -11.64 11.67
C ALA A 35 -18.71 -12.52 12.92
N LYS A 36 -18.14 -12.16 14.07
CA LYS A 36 -18.27 -12.87 15.36
C LYS A 36 -19.34 -12.28 16.29
N GLY A 37 -20.03 -11.22 15.89
CA GLY A 37 -20.98 -10.52 16.77
C GLY A 37 -20.32 -9.74 17.93
N GLN A 38 -19.02 -9.47 17.85
CA GLN A 38 -18.23 -8.80 18.91
C GLN A 38 -18.14 -7.28 18.68
N GLY A 39 -19.12 -6.70 18.00
CA GLY A 39 -19.05 -5.31 17.54
C GLY A 39 -18.06 -5.13 16.39
N HIS A 40 -17.40 -3.99 16.34
CA HIS A 40 -16.59 -3.59 15.19
C HIS A 40 -15.14 -3.31 15.57
N GLU A 41 -14.22 -3.77 14.72
CA GLU A 41 -12.83 -3.35 14.79
C GLU A 41 -12.73 -1.85 14.44
N SER A 42 -11.75 -1.16 15.00
CA SER A 42 -11.51 0.28 14.76
C SER A 42 -11.31 0.63 13.28
N ASN A 43 -10.97 -0.35 12.45
CA ASN A 43 -10.79 -0.26 11.01
C ASN A 43 -11.93 -0.91 10.18
N CYS A 44 -13.03 -1.39 10.79
CA CYS A 44 -14.14 -2.01 10.04
C CYS A 44 -14.73 -1.02 9.03
N GLY A 45 -14.92 -1.50 7.79
CA GLY A 45 -15.48 -0.72 6.69
C GLY A 45 -14.57 0.39 6.16
N ARG A 46 -13.36 0.54 6.70
CA ARG A 46 -12.37 1.48 6.17
C ARG A 46 -11.46 0.74 5.21
N CYS A 47 -11.42 1.19 3.96
CA CYS A 47 -10.23 0.99 3.14
C CYS A 47 -9.12 1.76 3.87
N LEU A 48 -8.13 1.06 4.43
CA LEU A 48 -7.01 1.73 5.10
C LEU A 48 -6.29 2.57 4.06
N GLU A 49 -6.55 3.87 4.10
CA GLU A 49 -6.03 4.86 3.17
C GLU A 49 -5.06 5.76 3.92
N TYR A 50 -3.87 5.93 3.37
CA TYR A 50 -2.80 6.73 3.99
C TYR A 50 -2.30 7.78 3.02
N SER A 51 -1.91 8.93 3.58
CA SER A 51 -1.03 9.87 2.89
C SER A 51 0.40 9.33 2.94
N MET A 52 0.99 9.10 1.77
CA MET A 52 2.33 8.54 1.62
C MET A 52 3.11 9.32 0.55
N TRP A 53 4.42 9.06 0.45
CA TRP A 53 5.29 9.74 -0.49
C TRP A 53 6.17 8.75 -1.27
N HIS A 54 6.51 9.13 -2.49
CA HIS A 54 7.50 8.45 -3.33
C HIS A 54 8.45 9.50 -3.90
N GLY A 55 9.74 9.37 -3.59
CA GLY A 55 10.79 10.22 -4.15
C GLY A 55 11.45 9.53 -5.34
N THR A 56 11.63 10.25 -6.43
CA THR A 56 12.24 9.74 -7.66
C THR A 56 12.87 10.86 -8.49
N SER A 57 13.38 10.59 -9.69
CA SER A 57 13.84 11.64 -10.61
C SER A 57 12.68 12.39 -11.23
N ARG A 58 12.91 13.62 -11.72
CA ARG A 58 11.87 14.42 -12.37
C ARG A 58 11.30 13.70 -13.61
N ALA A 59 12.16 13.12 -14.44
CA ALA A 59 11.77 12.33 -15.60
C ALA A 59 10.87 11.14 -15.22
N ALA A 60 11.22 10.39 -14.16
CA ALA A 60 10.41 9.27 -13.70
C ALA A 60 9.06 9.72 -13.12
N ALA A 61 9.01 10.85 -12.40
CA ALA A 61 7.75 11.40 -11.93
C ALA A 61 6.81 11.76 -13.10
N TYR A 62 7.33 12.37 -14.17
CA TYR A 62 6.54 12.64 -15.38
C TYR A 62 6.07 11.37 -16.07
N ASP A 63 6.93 10.36 -16.18
CA ASP A 63 6.57 9.06 -16.76
C ASP A 63 5.43 8.40 -15.97
N ILE A 64 5.52 8.40 -14.64
CA ILE A 64 4.47 7.86 -13.76
C ILE A 64 3.15 8.64 -13.92
N GLN A 65 3.20 9.97 -14.06
CA GLN A 65 1.99 10.76 -14.29
C GLN A 65 1.33 10.46 -15.64
N LYS A 66 2.14 10.24 -16.68
CA LYS A 66 1.66 10.02 -18.05
C LYS A 66 1.20 8.59 -18.29
N ASN A 67 1.99 7.63 -17.83
CA ASN A 67 1.88 6.20 -18.17
C ASN A 67 1.43 5.34 -16.98
N GLY A 68 1.31 5.92 -15.79
CA GLY A 68 0.98 5.20 -14.56
C GLY A 68 2.19 4.54 -13.90
N TRP A 69 1.94 3.88 -12.76
CA TRP A 69 3.01 3.20 -12.03
C TRP A 69 3.41 1.90 -12.70
N ARG A 70 4.73 1.67 -12.78
CA ARG A 70 5.30 0.35 -13.09
C ARG A 70 5.84 -0.28 -11.81
N PRO A 71 5.23 -1.37 -11.30
CA PRO A 71 5.77 -2.09 -10.15
C PRO A 71 7.21 -2.56 -10.40
N SER A 72 8.02 -2.54 -9.34
CA SER A 72 9.32 -3.21 -9.35
C SER A 72 9.13 -4.72 -9.44
N THR A 73 10.06 -5.42 -10.09
CA THR A 73 10.12 -6.89 -10.14
C THR A 73 10.73 -7.52 -8.88
N GLY A 74 11.23 -6.70 -7.94
CA GLY A 74 11.82 -7.15 -6.68
C GLY A 74 11.99 -6.02 -5.67
N GLY A 75 12.89 -6.21 -4.70
CA GLY A 75 13.19 -5.23 -3.65
C GLY A 75 13.13 -5.86 -2.25
N ALA A 76 13.26 -5.02 -1.23
CA ALA A 76 13.36 -5.47 0.17
C ALA A 76 12.10 -6.23 0.65
N LEU A 77 10.94 -5.94 0.05
CA LEU A 77 9.66 -6.60 0.29
C LEU A 77 9.16 -7.37 -0.94
N GLY A 78 10.02 -7.68 -1.92
CA GLY A 78 9.59 -8.35 -3.15
C GLY A 78 8.91 -7.41 -4.16
N PRO A 79 8.22 -7.94 -5.18
CA PRO A 79 7.66 -7.13 -6.27
C PRO A 79 6.53 -6.20 -5.81
N GLY A 80 6.49 -4.98 -6.36
CA GLY A 80 5.45 -3.99 -6.06
C GLY A 80 5.90 -2.53 -6.22
N VAL A 81 5.02 -1.60 -5.86
CA VAL A 81 5.31 -0.16 -5.83
C VAL A 81 5.68 0.24 -4.41
N TYR A 82 6.88 0.80 -4.24
CA TYR A 82 7.42 1.19 -2.94
C TYR A 82 7.06 2.63 -2.61
N VAL A 83 6.50 2.83 -1.41
CA VAL A 83 6.10 4.12 -0.88
C VAL A 83 6.48 4.20 0.59
N THR A 84 6.56 5.41 1.13
CA THR A 84 6.97 5.66 2.51
C THR A 84 5.98 6.60 3.18
N ARG A 85 5.79 6.43 4.48
CA ARG A 85 4.99 7.34 5.31
C ARG A 85 5.79 8.57 5.76
N SER A 86 7.06 8.67 5.38
CA SER A 86 7.96 9.76 5.71
C SER A 86 8.37 10.54 4.45
N LYS A 87 7.88 11.78 4.34
CA LYS A 87 8.33 12.72 3.28
C LYS A 87 9.84 12.93 3.31
N ALA A 88 10.44 12.96 4.50
CA ALA A 88 11.90 13.08 4.67
C ALA A 88 12.64 11.84 4.14
N LYS A 89 12.09 10.63 4.32
CA LYS A 89 12.64 9.42 3.68
C LYS A 89 12.54 9.51 2.16
N ALA A 90 11.37 9.91 1.64
CA ALA A 90 11.16 10.08 0.19
C ALA A 90 12.19 11.04 -0.42
N MET A 91 12.47 12.16 0.25
CA MET A 91 13.47 13.14 -0.20
C MET A 91 14.89 12.58 -0.31
N ASN A 92 15.25 11.51 0.40
CA ASN A 92 16.58 10.91 0.21
C ASN A 92 16.71 10.21 -1.15
N TYR A 93 15.61 9.76 -1.76
CA TYR A 93 15.62 9.13 -3.07
C TYR A 93 15.71 10.15 -4.22
N THR A 94 15.49 11.44 -3.95
CA THR A 94 15.66 12.49 -4.98
C THR A 94 17.12 12.91 -5.13
N LYS A 95 17.96 12.72 -4.11
CA LYS A 95 19.36 13.16 -4.04
C LYS A 95 20.28 12.53 -5.09
N GLY A 96 19.93 11.36 -5.63
CA GLY A 96 20.69 10.70 -6.70
C GLY A 96 20.40 11.25 -8.11
N SER A 97 19.51 12.24 -8.24
CA SER A 97 19.00 12.70 -9.56
C SER A 97 19.91 13.68 -10.31
N GLY A 98 21.14 13.89 -9.83
CA GLY A 98 22.13 14.75 -10.49
C GLY A 98 21.63 16.18 -10.72
N ARG A 99 21.77 16.70 -11.96
CA ARG A 99 21.37 18.06 -12.35
C ARG A 99 19.86 18.28 -12.46
N ASP A 100 19.07 17.22 -12.40
CA ASP A 100 17.67 17.24 -12.85
C ASP A 100 16.67 17.51 -11.74
N ASN A 101 17.16 17.91 -10.55
CA ASN A 101 16.43 18.09 -9.29
C ASN A 101 15.23 17.13 -9.13
N GLY A 102 15.41 16.03 -8.40
CA GLY A 102 14.38 14.98 -8.29
C GLY A 102 13.01 15.49 -7.81
N ALA A 103 11.99 14.65 -7.91
CA ALA A 103 10.62 15.00 -7.54
C ALA A 103 10.09 14.11 -6.41
N ILE A 104 9.18 14.66 -5.61
CA ILE A 104 8.42 13.93 -4.61
C ILE A 104 6.96 13.87 -5.06
N LEU A 105 6.45 12.66 -5.23
CA LEU A 105 5.04 12.38 -5.43
C LEU A 105 4.37 12.23 -4.06
N GLU A 106 3.35 13.04 -3.79
CA GLU A 106 2.45 12.91 -2.65
C GLU A 106 1.24 12.07 -3.06
N LEU A 107 0.93 11.07 -2.25
CA LEU A 107 0.08 9.96 -2.62
C LEU A 107 -1.04 9.74 -1.61
N ARG A 108 -2.17 9.27 -2.10
CA ARG A 108 -3.24 8.66 -1.31
C ARG A 108 -3.28 7.18 -1.65
N VAL A 109 -2.97 6.33 -0.67
CA VAL A 109 -2.69 4.90 -0.89
C VAL A 109 -3.66 4.04 -0.12
N LYS A 110 -4.41 3.19 -0.82
CA LYS A 110 -5.26 2.16 -0.24
C LYS A 110 -4.46 0.88 -0.02
N THR A 111 -4.16 0.55 1.23
CA THR A 111 -3.27 -0.59 1.55
C THR A 111 -4.00 -1.93 1.60
N GLY A 112 -5.34 -1.92 1.66
CA GLY A 112 -6.14 -3.15 1.73
C GLY A 112 -5.73 -4.03 2.91
N THR A 113 -5.64 -5.34 2.70
CA THR A 113 -5.10 -6.27 3.69
C THR A 113 -3.57 -6.26 3.64
N THR A 114 -2.97 -5.65 4.67
CA THR A 114 -1.51 -5.46 4.76
C THR A 114 -0.82 -6.56 5.57
N LYS A 115 0.23 -7.16 5.02
CA LYS A 115 1.15 -8.02 5.76
C LYS A 115 2.20 -7.16 6.47
N ARG A 116 2.17 -7.14 7.80
CA ARG A 116 3.26 -6.56 8.59
C ARG A 116 4.46 -7.52 8.58
N ILE A 117 5.60 -7.04 8.13
CA ILE A 117 6.88 -7.75 8.13
C ILE A 117 7.60 -7.48 9.43
N THR A 118 8.06 -8.54 10.09
CA THR A 118 8.67 -8.44 11.43
C THR A 118 10.20 -8.50 11.41
N GLY A 119 10.80 -8.93 10.30
CA GLY A 119 12.24 -9.13 10.21
C GLY A 119 12.72 -9.53 8.80
N GLN A 120 14.03 -9.51 8.58
CA GLN A 120 14.68 -10.03 7.36
C GLN A 120 14.33 -11.50 7.08
N GLY A 121 14.14 -12.31 8.13
CA GLY A 121 13.78 -13.72 8.05
C GLY A 121 12.27 -14.02 8.03
N ASP A 122 11.40 -13.02 7.92
CA ASP A 122 9.95 -13.27 7.77
C ASP A 122 9.69 -14.05 6.48
N SER A 123 9.06 -15.22 6.58
CA SER A 123 8.82 -16.13 5.45
C SER A 123 7.95 -15.52 4.36
N LEU A 124 7.17 -14.48 4.70
CA LEU A 124 6.32 -13.76 3.76
C LEU A 124 6.92 -12.42 3.32
N ARG A 125 8.18 -12.11 3.67
CA ARG A 125 8.84 -10.83 3.35
C ARG A 125 8.73 -10.44 1.88
N THR A 126 8.97 -11.39 0.98
CA THR A 126 8.95 -11.16 -0.47
C THR A 126 7.81 -11.87 -1.19
N THR A 127 7.00 -12.65 -0.46
CA THR A 127 5.96 -13.54 -1.01
C THR A 127 4.54 -13.23 -0.50
N TRP A 128 4.37 -12.12 0.23
CA TRP A 128 3.07 -11.69 0.77
C TRP A 128 2.00 -11.50 -0.31
N ALA A 129 2.38 -11.06 -1.52
CA ALA A 129 1.42 -10.84 -2.61
C ALA A 129 0.82 -12.16 -3.11
N GLN A 130 1.62 -13.23 -3.13
CA GLN A 130 1.22 -14.61 -3.45
C GLN A 130 0.39 -15.21 -2.32
N ALA A 131 0.68 -14.84 -1.07
CA ALA A 131 -0.11 -15.21 0.10
C ALA A 131 -1.45 -14.45 0.21
N GLY A 132 -1.80 -13.61 -0.77
CA GLY A 132 -3.11 -12.96 -0.87
C GLY A 132 -3.21 -11.57 -0.23
N TYR A 133 -2.09 -10.98 0.20
CA TYR A 133 -2.08 -9.62 0.74
C TYR A 133 -2.05 -8.56 -0.36
N ASP A 134 -2.65 -7.41 -0.10
CA ASP A 134 -2.71 -6.25 -1.01
C ASP A 134 -1.47 -5.35 -0.88
N SER A 135 -0.87 -5.35 0.30
CA SER A 135 0.39 -4.68 0.57
C SER A 135 1.23 -5.39 1.63
N ALA A 136 2.50 -5.02 1.71
CA ALA A 136 3.36 -5.28 2.86
C ALA A 136 3.81 -3.98 3.52
N TYR A 137 4.02 -4.03 4.83
CA TYR A 137 4.56 -2.93 5.62
C TYR A 137 5.71 -3.46 6.49
N ALA A 138 6.90 -2.87 6.34
CA ALA A 138 8.02 -3.09 7.25
C ALA A 138 8.21 -1.84 8.13
N PRO A 139 8.15 -1.96 9.47
CA PRO A 139 8.57 -0.88 10.34
C PRO A 139 10.09 -0.68 10.29
N ALA A 140 10.56 0.47 10.74
CA ALA A 140 11.98 0.72 10.93
C ALA A 140 12.61 -0.37 11.80
N GLY A 141 13.79 -0.85 11.41
CA GLY A 141 14.52 -1.93 12.08
C GLY A 141 14.13 -3.35 11.66
N ALA A 142 12.97 -3.57 11.02
CA ALA A 142 12.57 -4.93 10.60
C ALA A 142 13.36 -5.43 9.40
N VAL A 143 13.49 -4.59 8.37
CA VAL A 143 14.22 -4.95 7.13
C VAL A 143 15.35 -3.95 6.87
N GLY A 144 15.09 -2.66 7.09
CA GLY A 144 16.10 -1.60 7.01
C GLY A 144 15.88 -0.55 8.09
N GLN A 145 16.75 0.46 8.13
CA GLN A 145 16.76 1.51 9.16
C GLN A 145 15.50 2.40 9.16
N ARG A 146 14.70 2.39 8.09
CA ARG A 146 13.48 3.22 7.97
C ARG A 146 12.34 2.38 7.42
N GLU A 147 11.12 2.69 7.82
CA GLU A 147 9.91 1.98 7.36
C GLU A 147 9.74 2.01 5.84
N GLU A 148 9.04 1.03 5.30
CA GLU A 148 8.50 1.11 3.94
C GLU A 148 7.22 0.30 3.79
N ASP A 149 6.37 0.77 2.88
CA ASP A 149 5.20 0.04 2.39
C ASP A 149 5.45 -0.39 0.93
N CYS A 150 5.05 -1.61 0.58
CA CYS A 150 5.10 -2.13 -0.79
C CYS A 150 3.68 -2.53 -1.23
N ILE A 151 3.19 -1.92 -2.30
CA ILE A 151 1.81 -2.04 -2.76
C ILE A 151 1.76 -2.92 -4.01
N LYS A 152 0.86 -3.91 -4.00
CA LYS A 152 0.75 -4.90 -5.08
C LYS A 152 0.17 -4.29 -6.36
N ASN A 153 -0.93 -3.56 -6.21
CA ASN A 153 -1.69 -3.03 -7.35
C ASN A 153 -1.52 -1.50 -7.44
N PRO A 154 -0.87 -0.98 -8.49
CA PRO A 154 -0.83 0.44 -8.84
C PRO A 154 -2.14 1.19 -8.74
N ALA A 155 -3.27 0.55 -9.06
CA ALA A 155 -4.59 1.19 -9.04
C ALA A 155 -5.02 1.64 -7.62
N ASN A 156 -4.33 1.16 -6.59
CA ASN A 156 -4.54 1.58 -5.20
C ASN A 156 -3.75 2.85 -4.82
N ILE A 157 -2.99 3.42 -5.75
CA ILE A 157 -2.11 4.56 -5.52
C ILE A 157 -2.59 5.73 -6.37
N GLN A 158 -3.14 6.74 -5.70
CA GLN A 158 -3.54 7.97 -6.34
C GLN A 158 -2.47 9.04 -6.10
N ILE A 159 -1.99 9.67 -7.17
CA ILE A 159 -1.14 10.86 -7.08
C ILE A 159 -2.01 12.04 -6.71
N VAL A 160 -1.72 12.68 -5.58
CA VAL A 160 -2.38 13.89 -5.10
C VAL A 160 -1.66 15.12 -5.62
N LYS A 161 -0.32 15.13 -5.51
CA LYS A 161 0.50 16.27 -5.91
C LYS A 161 1.92 15.82 -6.29
N VAL A 162 2.54 16.58 -7.20
CA VAL A 162 3.96 16.44 -7.54
C VAL A 162 4.70 17.68 -7.08
N HIS A 163 5.77 17.47 -6.31
CA HIS A 163 6.65 18.51 -5.81
C HIS A 163 7.99 18.34 -6.51
N VAL A 164 8.29 19.19 -7.49
CA VAL A 164 9.62 19.21 -8.12
C VAL A 164 10.57 20.01 -7.25
N LEU A 165 11.80 19.54 -7.10
CA LEU A 165 12.81 20.15 -6.22
C LEU A 165 13.75 21.10 -6.97
#